data_AF-A0A6L8UID7-F1
#
_entry.id   AF-A0A6L8UID7-F1
#
_cell.length_a   1.000
_cell.length_b   1.000
_cell.length_c   1.000
_cell.angle_alpha   90.00
_cell.angle_beta   90.00
_cell.angle_gamma   90.00
#
_symmetry.space_group_name_H-M   'P 1'
#
loop_
_entity.id
_entity.type
_entity.pdbx_description
1 polymer ?
#
loop_
_entity_poly.entity_id
_entity_poly.type
_entity_poly.pdbx_seq_one_letter_code
_entity_poly.pdbx_strand_id
1 'polypeptide(L)' 'MILKQQNNVLNTSYSVIGKYERDEMQPSIEAAKKIAKLVDTTVGYLLSESEQENVFRL' A
#
# COMPACT_ATOMS: atom_id res chain seq x y z
N MET A 1 -5.26 -6.85 -5.63
CA MET A 1 -6.22 -7.84 -5.07
C MET A 1 -6.16 -7.91 -3.53
N ILE A 2 -5.03 -7.55 -2.91
CA ILE A 2 -4.78 -7.67 -1.46
C ILE A 2 -5.57 -6.61 -0.67
N LEU A 3 -5.71 -5.39 -1.20
CA LEU A 3 -6.36 -4.28 -0.48
C LEU A 3 -7.88 -4.25 -0.66
N LYS A 4 -8.40 -4.90 -1.71
CA LYS A 4 -9.85 -4.95 -1.97
C LYS A 4 -10.64 -5.58 -0.82
N GLN A 5 -10.12 -6.60 -0.16
CA GLN A 5 -10.85 -7.26 0.94
C GLN A 5 -10.88 -6.43 2.24
N GLN A 6 -10.04 -5.40 2.36
CA GLN A 6 -9.87 -4.61 3.58
C GLN A 6 -10.54 -3.22 3.51
N ASN A 7 -11.36 -2.98 2.47
CA ASN A 7 -11.87 -1.65 2.15
C ASN A 7 -12.78 -1.04 3.22
N ASN A 8 -13.45 -1.86 4.04
CA ASN A 8 -14.37 -1.39 5.09
C ASN A 8 -13.65 -0.53 6.16
N VAL A 9 -12.32 -0.62 6.25
CA VAL A 9 -11.53 0.09 7.26
C VAL A 9 -10.84 1.34 6.69
N LEU A 10 -10.65 1.41 5.36
CA LEU A 10 -9.96 2.53 4.70
C LEU A 10 -10.85 3.74 4.44
N ASN A 11 -12.16 3.62 4.69
CA ASN A 11 -13.18 4.64 4.41
C ASN A 11 -12.99 5.28 3.02
N THR A 12 -12.60 4.44 2.07
CA THR A 12 -12.17 4.81 0.71
C THR A 12 -12.96 3.96 -0.27
N SER A 13 -13.23 4.47 -1.47
CA SER A 13 -13.98 3.69 -2.45
C SER A 13 -13.12 2.58 -3.06
N TYR A 14 -13.71 1.42 -3.36
CA TYR A 14 -13.03 0.30 -4.03
C TYR A 14 -12.29 0.72 -5.31
N SER A 15 -12.84 1.71 -6.03
CA SER A 15 -12.23 2.29 -7.22
C SER A 15 -10.91 3.01 -6.94
N VAL A 16 -10.77 3.66 -5.78
CA VAL A 16 -9.55 4.37 -5.39
C VAL A 16 -8.45 3.40 -4.99
N ILE A 17 -8.79 2.36 -4.21
CA ILE A 17 -7.86 1.27 -3.91
C ILE A 17 -7.37 0.60 -5.19
N GLY A 18 -8.29 0.32 -6.13
CA GLY A 18 -7.90 -0.25 -7.41
C GLY A 18 -6.94 0.64 -8.20
N LYS A 19 -7.06 1.96 -8.09
CA LYS A 19 -6.11 2.90 -8.71
C LYS A 19 -4.74 2.88 -8.03
N TYR A 20 -4.70 2.73 -6.70
CA TYR A 20 -3.45 2.53 -5.95
C TYR A 20 -2.74 1.23 -6.35
N GLU A 21 -3.48 0.13 -6.49
CA GLU A 21 -2.93 -1.17 -6.90
C GLU A 21 -2.47 -1.22 -8.38
N ARG A 22 -2.80 -0.20 -9.18
CA ARG A 22 -2.43 -0.10 -10.61
C ARG A 22 -1.50 1.08 -10.90
N ASP A 23 -0.97 1.72 -9.86
CA ASP A 23 -0.14 2.93 -9.94
C ASP A 23 -0.78 4.11 -10.70
N GLU A 24 -2.09 4.06 -10.95
CA GLU A 24 -2.86 5.12 -11.60
C GLU A 24 -3.06 6.32 -10.67
N MET A 25 -2.87 6.13 -9.37
CA MET A 25 -2.99 7.18 -8.36
C MET A 25 -2.01 6.89 -7.23
N GLN A 26 -1.29 7.90 -6.77
CA GLN A 26 -0.47 7.76 -5.56
C GLN A 26 -1.33 8.04 -4.31
N PRO A 27 -1.26 7.16 -3.29
CA PRO A 27 -1.93 7.44 -2.01
C PRO A 27 -1.26 8.64 -1.32
N SER A 28 -2.03 9.40 -0.57
CA SER A 28 -1.46 10.39 0.35
C SER A 28 -0.69 9.70 1.48
N ILE A 29 0.21 10.43 2.15
CA ILE A 29 0.96 9.90 3.31
C ILE A 29 0.01 9.33 4.38
N GLU A 30 -1.13 9.97 4.59
CA GLU A 30 -2.12 9.52 5.57
C GLU A 30 -2.83 8.23 5.13
N ALA A 31 -3.17 8.11 3.84
CA ALA A 31 -3.72 6.89 3.27
C ALA A 31 -2.70 5.74 3.35
N ALA A 32 -1.44 6.00 3.00
CA ALA A 32 -0.36 5.01 3.10
C ALA A 32 -0.16 4.52 4.54
N LYS A 33 -0.21 5.42 5.55
CA LYS A 33 -0.17 5.04 6.98
C LYS A 33 -1.35 4.15 7.39
N LYS A 34 -2.55 4.45 6.92
CA LYS A 34 -3.75 3.63 7.19
C LYS A 34 -3.62 2.25 6.56
N ILE A 35 -3.16 2.18 5.31
CA ILE A 35 -2.92 0.91 4.60
C ILE A 35 -1.85 0.09 5.31
N ALA A 36 -0.72 0.72 5.68
CA ALA A 36 0.38 0.06 6.38
C ALA A 36 -0.10 -0.60 7.68
N LYS A 37 -0.88 0.13 8.49
CA LYS A 37 -1.48 -0.37 9.73
C LYS A 37 -2.49 -1.51 9.50
N LEU A 38 -3.15 -1.54 8.34
CA LEU A 38 -4.17 -2.53 8.01
C LEU A 38 -3.61 -3.87 7.53
N VAL A 39 -2.51 -3.83 6.80
CA VAL A 39 -1.81 -5.03 6.32
C VAL A 39 -0.60 -5.38 7.20
N ASP A 40 -0.57 -4.82 8.43
CA ASP A 40 0.50 -5.00 9.42
C ASP A 40 1.91 -4.89 8.82
N THR A 41 2.11 -3.86 8.01
CA THR A 41 3.38 -3.56 7.36
C THR A 41 3.78 -2.10 7.61
N THR A 42 4.87 -1.66 7.01
CA THR A 42 5.34 -0.27 7.10
C THR A 42 5.00 0.53 5.86
N VAL A 43 4.83 1.84 6.01
CA VAL A 43 4.68 2.75 4.86
C VAL A 43 5.90 2.64 3.93
N GLY A 44 7.09 2.43 4.50
CA GLY A 44 8.30 2.17 3.73
C GLY A 44 8.16 0.94 2.84
N TYR A 45 7.65 -0.17 3.38
CA TYR A 45 7.41 -1.40 2.60
C TYR A 45 6.40 -1.21 1.47
N LEU A 46 5.33 -0.42 1.68
CA LEU A 46 4.33 -0.13 0.64
C LEU A 46 4.84 0.80 -0.47
N LEU A 47 5.84 1.64 -0.16
CA LEU A 47 6.44 2.58 -1.10
C LEU A 47 7.79 2.07 -1.64
N SER A 48 8.24 0.90 -1.19
CA SER A 48 9.50 0.30 -1.60
C SER A 48 9.32 -0.39 -2.96
N GLU A 49 9.39 0.41 -4.02
CA GLU A 49 9.57 -0.08 -5.39
C GLU A 49 10.73 0.64 -6.10
N SER A 50 11.73 1.17 -5.38
CA SER A 50 12.84 1.86 -6.05
C SER A 50 14.25 1.56 -5.60
N GLU A 51 14.55 1.05 -4.41
CA GLU A 51 15.90 0.56 -4.11
C GLU A 51 15.91 -0.60 -3.10
N GLN A 52 16.51 -1.72 -3.52
CA GLN A 52 17.05 -2.82 -2.70
C GLN A 52 16.20 -4.09 -2.52
N GLU A 53 15.95 -4.81 -3.62
CA GLU A 53 16.08 -6.27 -3.61
C GLU A 53 17.57 -6.66 -3.55
N ASN A 54 18.21 -6.48 -2.40
CA ASN A 54 19.47 -7.19 -2.09
C ASN A 54 19.65 -7.35 -0.57
N VAL A 55 18.55 -7.61 0.14
CA VAL A 55 18.61 -8.04 1.54
C VAL A 55 18.93 -9.54 1.57
N PHE A 56 20.14 -9.85 2.01
CA PHE A 56 20.80 -11.16 2.09
C PHE A 56 21.46 -11.69 0.80
N ARG A 57 22.68 -11.22 0.55
CA ARG A 57 23.76 -12.10 0.08
C ARG A 57 24.66 -12.43 1.27
N LEU A 58 24.53 -13.67 1.76
CA LEU A 58 25.52 -14.32 2.62
C LEU A 58 26.74 -14.73 1.78
#